data_AF-A0A957X015-F1
#
_entry.id   AF-A0A957X015-F1
#
_cell.length_a   1.000
_cell.length_b   1.000
_cell.length_c   1.000
_cell.angle_alpha   90.00
_cell.angle_beta   90.00
_cell.angle_gamma   90.00
#
_symmetry.space_group_name_H-M   'P 1'
#
loop_
_entity.id
_entity.type
_entity.pdbx_description
1 polymer ?
#
loop_
_entity_poly.entity_id
_entity_poly.type
_entity_poly.pdbx_seq_one_letter_code
_entity_poly.pdbx_strand_id
1 'polypeptide(L)'
;MSAVTVVLFIINRNTPVPASWGTAGGMRNNLTVMLNYLLPGLLIPLLGTALGAVIVTRQQHNRVGWLLIALGVCYVLIGLFGELTVAMNLTAQPAVPGGQLVAWISNWIWVLTYSLLILMLAIFPSGHFLSRRWTVVIGLPLTVFTVGLLLAAGIEQTLSSAYQVQNPFVATHHEALYGALFAIGVPMMVVALMTVLGETAVRYRRADQVERQQIKWLLIGLAATAIMVVVGLVLTFAADIAFGASLVNAAPLLPVLAIGVAMLRYRLYDVDLVIR
;
A
#
# COMPACT_ATOMS: atom_id res chain seq x y z
N MET A 1 -1.32 -3.49 -11.84
CA MET A 1 -1.70 -2.34 -12.66
C MET A 1 -2.60 -2.86 -13.76
N SER A 2 -3.67 -2.15 -14.10
CA SER A 2 -4.56 -2.56 -15.20
C SER A 2 -4.00 -2.13 -16.56
N ALA A 3 -4.42 -2.78 -17.65
CA ALA A 3 -4.07 -2.33 -19.01
C ALA A 3 -4.55 -0.89 -19.26
N VAL A 4 -5.72 -0.52 -18.74
CA VAL A 4 -6.28 0.83 -18.79
C VAL A 4 -5.34 1.84 -18.12
N THR A 5 -4.82 1.53 -16.94
CA THR A 5 -3.86 2.39 -16.23
C THR A 5 -2.60 2.64 -17.06
N VAL A 6 -2.06 1.60 -17.72
CA VAL A 6 -0.87 1.73 -18.57
C VAL A 6 -1.15 2.64 -19.77
N VAL A 7 -2.29 2.46 -20.43
CA VAL A 7 -2.70 3.30 -21.57
C VAL A 7 -2.86 4.75 -21.14
N LEU A 8 -3.56 5.01 -20.03
CA LEU A 8 -3.74 6.36 -19.49
C LEU A 8 -2.39 6.99 -19.13
N PHE A 9 -1.49 6.25 -18.48
CA PHE A 9 -0.16 6.75 -18.17
C PHE A 9 0.62 7.16 -19.43
N ILE A 10 0.57 6.36 -20.50
CA ILE A 10 1.23 6.69 -21.78
C ILE A 10 0.62 7.95 -22.40
N ILE A 11 -0.70 8.13 -22.35
CA ILE A 11 -1.39 9.33 -22.85
C ILE A 11 -0.99 10.55 -22.02
N ASN A 12 -0.98 10.41 -20.69
CA ASN A 12 -0.73 11.49 -19.73
C ASN A 12 0.75 11.83 -19.53
N ARG A 13 1.69 11.07 -20.12
CA ARG A 13 3.13 11.17 -19.79
C ARG A 13 3.74 12.56 -20.01
N ASN A 14 3.19 13.32 -20.95
CA ASN A 14 3.63 14.68 -21.27
C ASN A 14 2.87 15.76 -20.50
N THR A 15 1.86 15.40 -19.71
CA THR A 15 1.14 16.33 -18.84
C THR A 15 2.00 16.61 -17.61
N PRO A 16 2.39 17.87 -17.36
CA PRO A 16 3.07 18.24 -16.13
C PRO A 16 2.14 18.04 -14.94
N VAL A 17 2.58 17.30 -13.92
CA VAL A 17 1.83 17.12 -12.68
C VAL A 17 2.48 17.92 -11.54
N PRO A 18 1.70 18.52 -10.62
CA PRO A 18 2.23 19.05 -9.38
C PRO A 18 2.96 17.97 -8.56
N ALA A 19 3.89 18.40 -7.72
CA ALA A 19 4.44 17.50 -6.70
C ALA A 19 3.32 17.11 -5.72
N SER A 20 3.24 15.82 -5.42
CA SER A 20 2.26 15.25 -4.49
C SER A 20 2.86 14.09 -3.73
N TRP A 21 2.14 13.60 -2.73
CA TRP A 21 2.62 12.53 -1.88
C TRP A 21 3.02 11.28 -2.72
N GLY A 22 4.29 10.87 -2.62
CA GLY A 22 4.83 9.72 -3.35
C GLY A 22 5.17 9.95 -4.83
N THR A 23 4.99 11.16 -5.36
CA THR A 23 5.24 11.49 -6.78
C THR A 23 5.95 12.83 -6.95
N ALA A 24 7.12 12.81 -7.59
CA ALA A 24 7.81 14.02 -8.01
C ALA A 24 6.97 14.79 -9.04
N GLY A 25 6.96 16.12 -8.94
CA GLY A 25 6.29 16.98 -9.91
C GLY A 25 7.02 17.03 -11.26
N GLY A 26 6.33 17.55 -12.28
CA GLY A 26 6.85 17.72 -13.63
C GLY A 26 6.30 16.69 -14.62
N MET A 27 6.98 16.56 -15.77
CA MET A 27 6.61 15.59 -16.81
C MET A 27 7.05 14.18 -16.43
N ARG A 28 6.29 13.18 -16.88
CA ARG A 28 6.51 11.75 -16.57
C ARG A 28 6.88 10.93 -17.82
N ASN A 29 7.61 11.57 -18.75
CA ASN A 29 7.95 11.03 -20.06
C ASN A 29 9.38 10.45 -20.17
N ASN A 30 10.19 10.53 -19.11
CA ASN A 30 11.50 9.91 -19.04
C ASN A 30 11.38 8.41 -18.72
N LEU A 31 12.13 7.56 -19.43
CA LEU A 31 12.14 6.10 -19.25
C LEU A 31 12.29 5.66 -17.78
N THR A 32 13.16 6.32 -17.02
CA THR A 32 13.38 6.01 -15.61
C THR A 32 12.10 6.23 -14.79
N VAL A 33 11.43 7.36 -14.97
CA VAL A 33 10.15 7.67 -14.30
C VAL A 33 9.07 6.67 -14.71
N MET A 34 9.01 6.31 -15.99
CA MET A 34 8.08 5.31 -16.50
C MET A 34 8.30 3.94 -15.85
N LEU A 35 9.54 3.45 -15.80
CA LEU A 35 9.85 2.16 -15.18
C LEU A 35 9.56 2.15 -13.68
N ASN A 36 9.91 3.24 -12.98
CA ASN A 36 9.67 3.37 -11.54
C ASN A 36 8.19 3.38 -11.17
N TYR A 37 7.34 3.87 -12.07
CA TYR A 37 5.89 3.86 -11.87
C TYR A 37 5.27 2.52 -12.29
N LEU A 38 5.60 2.05 -13.50
CA LEU A 38 4.95 0.89 -14.12
C LEU A 38 5.36 -0.45 -13.47
N LEU A 39 6.63 -0.64 -13.10
CA LEU A 39 7.11 -1.93 -12.60
C LEU A 39 6.52 -2.29 -11.23
N PRO A 40 6.61 -1.46 -10.18
CA PRO A 40 5.98 -1.78 -8.89
C PRO A 40 4.47 -1.87 -9.03
N GLY A 41 3.88 -0.95 -9.81
CA GLY A 41 2.46 -0.92 -10.09
C GLY A 41 1.96 -2.21 -10.75
N LEU A 42 2.75 -2.86 -11.61
CA LEU A 42 2.41 -4.13 -12.24
C LEU A 42 2.69 -5.33 -11.31
N LEU A 43 3.91 -5.43 -10.78
CA LEU A 43 4.41 -6.61 -10.08
C LEU A 43 3.71 -6.84 -8.75
N ILE A 44 3.50 -5.79 -7.95
CA ILE A 44 2.89 -5.91 -6.62
C ILE A 44 1.49 -6.52 -6.69
N PRO A 45 0.53 -5.96 -7.45
CA PRO A 45 -0.80 -6.54 -7.52
C PRO A 45 -0.82 -7.86 -8.29
N LEU A 46 0.01 -8.04 -9.32
CA LEU A 46 0.04 -9.31 -10.06
C LEU A 46 0.48 -10.46 -9.14
N LEU A 47 1.62 -10.31 -8.46
CA LEU A 47 2.15 -11.33 -7.56
C LEU A 47 1.28 -11.48 -6.31
N GLY A 48 0.84 -10.37 -5.71
CA GLY A 48 -0.04 -10.39 -4.54
C GLY A 48 -1.35 -11.12 -4.82
N THR A 49 -2.07 -10.73 -5.88
CA THR A 49 -3.33 -11.38 -6.25
C THR A 49 -3.12 -12.83 -6.70
N ALA A 50 -2.04 -13.14 -7.44
CA ALA A 50 -1.75 -14.51 -7.85
C ALA A 50 -1.49 -15.42 -6.64
N LEU A 51 -0.64 -14.99 -5.70
CA LEU A 51 -0.40 -15.73 -4.45
C LEU A 51 -1.69 -15.88 -3.64
N GLY A 52 -2.47 -14.80 -3.51
CA GLY A 52 -3.76 -14.84 -2.83
C GLY A 52 -4.76 -15.81 -3.47
N ALA A 53 -4.86 -15.83 -4.80
CA ALA A 53 -5.72 -16.75 -5.55
C ALA A 53 -5.29 -18.21 -5.38
N VAL A 54 -3.98 -18.50 -5.42
CA VAL A 54 -3.44 -19.83 -5.15
C VAL A 54 -3.77 -20.29 -3.72
N ILE A 55 -3.74 -19.39 -2.74
CA ILE A 55 -4.13 -19.71 -1.36
C ILE A 55 -5.62 -20.00 -1.27
N VAL A 56 -6.48 -19.13 -1.81
CA VAL A 56 -7.95 -19.26 -1.70
C VAL A 56 -8.47 -20.49 -2.43
N THR A 57 -7.88 -20.86 -3.57
CA THR A 57 -8.27 -22.06 -4.33
C THR A 57 -8.02 -23.36 -3.56
N ARG A 58 -6.99 -23.40 -2.69
CA ARG A 58 -6.72 -24.54 -1.80
C ARG A 58 -7.42 -24.43 -0.45
N GLN A 59 -7.53 -23.22 0.08
CA GLN A 59 -8.08 -22.93 1.40
C GLN A 59 -9.08 -21.77 1.32
N GLN A 60 -10.33 -22.07 0.96
CA GLN A 60 -11.37 -21.08 0.65
C GLN A 60 -11.64 -20.05 1.77
N HIS A 61 -11.45 -20.45 3.03
CA HIS A 61 -11.69 -19.59 4.20
C HIS A 61 -10.42 -18.90 4.71
N ASN A 62 -9.29 -19.03 4.00
CA ASN A 62 -8.03 -18.46 4.43
C ASN A 62 -8.02 -16.94 4.21
N ARG A 63 -8.07 -16.20 5.33
CA ARG A 63 -8.13 -14.74 5.35
C ARG A 63 -6.89 -14.09 4.76
N VAL A 64 -5.71 -14.70 4.88
CA VAL A 64 -4.47 -14.15 4.29
C VAL A 64 -4.59 -14.13 2.76
N GLY A 65 -5.10 -15.20 2.16
CA GLY A 65 -5.32 -15.28 0.71
C GLY A 65 -6.26 -14.19 0.20
N TRP A 66 -7.39 -13.99 0.87
CA TRP A 66 -8.33 -12.92 0.55
C TRP A 66 -7.75 -11.51 0.76
N LEU A 67 -6.98 -11.29 1.81
CA LEU A 67 -6.30 -10.01 2.04
C LEU A 67 -5.25 -9.71 0.97
N LEU A 68 -4.52 -10.71 0.48
CA LEU A 68 -3.58 -10.54 -0.63
C LEU A 68 -4.28 -10.17 -1.95
N ILE A 69 -5.44 -10.78 -2.21
CA ILE A 69 -6.30 -10.40 -3.35
C ILE A 69 -6.77 -8.95 -3.18
N ALA A 70 -7.32 -8.61 -2.01
CA ALA A 70 -7.82 -7.26 -1.73
C ALA A 70 -6.71 -6.20 -1.85
N LEU A 71 -5.52 -6.49 -1.35
CA LEU A 71 -4.34 -5.63 -1.52
C LEU A 71 -4.00 -5.43 -2.99
N GLY A 72 -3.96 -6.50 -3.79
CA GLY A 72 -3.70 -6.36 -5.23
C GLY A 72 -4.78 -5.55 -5.96
N VAL A 73 -6.05 -5.70 -5.59
CA VAL A 73 -7.13 -4.85 -6.12
C VAL A 73 -6.91 -3.39 -5.73
N CYS A 74 -6.61 -3.10 -4.47
CA CYS A 74 -6.31 -1.74 -4.01
C CYS A 74 -5.13 -1.11 -4.79
N TYR A 75 -4.05 -1.85 -5.04
CA TYR A 75 -2.94 -1.38 -5.86
C TYR A 75 -3.32 -1.08 -7.31
N VAL A 76 -4.21 -1.90 -7.91
CA VAL A 76 -4.75 -1.62 -9.25
C VAL A 76 -5.58 -0.33 -9.24
N LEU A 77 -6.42 -0.15 -8.22
CA LEU A 77 -7.26 1.04 -8.07
C LEU A 77 -6.43 2.30 -7.80
N ILE A 78 -5.37 2.23 -6.99
CA ILE A 78 -4.42 3.34 -6.77
C ILE A 78 -3.89 3.85 -8.11
N GLY A 79 -3.35 2.95 -8.94
CA GLY A 79 -2.81 3.35 -10.24
C GLY A 79 -3.90 3.90 -11.17
N LEU A 80 -5.07 3.25 -11.22
CA LEU A 80 -6.17 3.68 -12.07
C LEU A 80 -6.71 5.07 -11.69
N PHE A 81 -7.07 5.29 -10.43
CA PHE A 81 -7.60 6.58 -9.98
C PHE A 81 -6.53 7.69 -10.02
N GLY A 82 -5.26 7.35 -9.79
CA GLY A 82 -4.14 8.27 -9.99
C GLY A 82 -4.05 8.77 -11.43
N GLU A 83 -4.07 7.87 -12.42
CA GLU A 83 -4.00 8.28 -13.83
C GLU A 83 -5.28 8.93 -14.35
N LEU A 84 -6.45 8.51 -13.88
CA LEU A 84 -7.71 9.20 -14.19
C LEU A 84 -7.71 10.62 -13.62
N THR A 85 -7.11 10.84 -12.44
CA THR A 85 -6.98 12.18 -11.86
C THR A 85 -6.18 13.09 -12.78
N VAL A 86 -5.04 12.61 -13.30
CA VAL A 86 -4.22 13.36 -14.26
C VAL A 86 -4.99 13.60 -15.55
N ALA A 87 -5.59 12.56 -16.13
CA ALA A 87 -6.30 12.65 -17.40
C ALA A 87 -7.46 13.67 -17.36
N MET A 88 -8.28 13.63 -16.31
CA MET A 88 -9.53 14.39 -16.23
C MET A 88 -9.37 15.82 -15.70
N ASN A 89 -8.36 16.07 -14.85
CA ASN A 89 -8.17 17.39 -14.21
C ASN A 89 -6.99 18.17 -14.80
N LEU A 90 -5.98 17.49 -15.36
CA LEU A 90 -4.73 18.14 -15.79
C LEU A 90 -4.52 18.05 -17.30
N THR A 91 -4.82 16.90 -17.91
CA THR A 91 -4.61 16.68 -19.35
C THR A 91 -5.76 17.22 -20.20
N ALA A 92 -7.01 16.93 -19.82
CA ALA A 92 -8.18 17.40 -20.56
C ALA A 92 -8.39 18.91 -20.42
N GLN A 93 -8.63 19.58 -21.55
CA GLN A 93 -8.92 21.02 -21.61
C GLN A 93 -10.18 21.24 -22.47
N PRO A 94 -11.31 21.68 -21.89
CA PRO A 94 -11.53 21.98 -20.46
C PRO A 94 -11.55 20.70 -19.58
N ALA A 95 -11.43 20.87 -18.26
CA ALA A 95 -11.53 19.78 -17.30
C ALA A 95 -12.88 19.05 -17.41
N VAL A 96 -12.85 17.73 -17.23
CA VAL A 96 -14.02 16.87 -17.45
C VAL A 96 -14.87 16.79 -16.18
N PRO A 97 -16.22 16.81 -16.29
CA PRO A 97 -17.10 16.53 -15.16
C PRO A 97 -16.72 15.24 -14.43
N GLY A 98 -16.68 15.29 -13.10
CA GLY A 98 -16.29 14.14 -12.26
C GLY A 98 -14.79 14.02 -11.97
N GLY A 99 -13.92 14.84 -12.57
CA GLY A 99 -12.47 14.81 -12.30
C GLY A 99 -12.11 14.99 -10.82
N GLN A 100 -12.79 15.90 -10.12
CA GLN A 100 -12.59 16.14 -8.68
C GLN A 100 -13.01 14.95 -7.81
N LEU A 101 -14.07 14.20 -8.21
CA LEU A 101 -14.49 12.98 -7.50
C LEU A 101 -13.45 11.87 -7.64
N VAL A 102 -12.89 11.71 -8.85
CA VAL A 102 -11.80 10.77 -9.12
C VAL A 102 -10.57 11.11 -8.28
N ALA A 103 -10.20 12.41 -8.22
CA ALA A 103 -9.11 12.89 -7.39
C ALA A 103 -9.36 12.58 -5.91
N TRP A 104 -10.58 12.82 -5.42
CA TRP A 104 -10.97 12.52 -4.05
C TRP A 104 -10.79 11.03 -3.70
N ILE A 105 -11.21 10.11 -4.58
CA ILE A 105 -10.99 8.66 -4.38
C ILE A 105 -9.49 8.33 -4.38
N SER A 106 -8.72 8.91 -5.30
CA SER A 106 -7.26 8.74 -5.34
C SER A 106 -6.58 9.20 -4.05
N ASN A 107 -7.15 10.20 -3.37
CA ASN A 107 -6.53 10.83 -2.20
C ASN A 107 -6.46 9.93 -0.96
N TRP A 108 -7.43 9.03 -0.76
CA TRP A 108 -7.55 8.26 0.49
C TRP A 108 -7.35 6.76 0.33
N ILE A 109 -7.35 6.21 -0.89
CA ILE A 109 -7.28 4.76 -1.13
C ILE A 109 -6.00 4.10 -0.58
N TRP A 110 -4.91 4.87 -0.46
CA TRP A 110 -3.69 4.39 0.17
C TRP A 110 -3.92 4.01 1.64
N VAL A 111 -4.76 4.75 2.38
CA VAL A 111 -5.05 4.46 3.80
C VAL A 111 -5.61 3.04 3.95
N LEU A 112 -6.59 2.67 3.12
CA LEU A 112 -7.14 1.31 3.12
C LEU A 112 -6.08 0.25 2.79
N THR A 113 -5.19 0.56 1.83
CA THR A 113 -4.13 -0.35 1.42
C THR A 113 -3.19 -0.66 2.58
N TYR A 114 -2.74 0.37 3.31
CA TYR A 114 -1.88 0.18 4.49
C TYR A 114 -2.64 -0.53 5.63
N SER A 115 -3.92 -0.21 5.84
CA SER A 115 -4.71 -0.89 6.87
C SER A 115 -4.87 -2.38 6.60
N LEU A 116 -5.16 -2.75 5.34
CA LEU A 116 -5.23 -4.15 4.91
C LEU A 116 -3.87 -4.85 5.01
N LEU A 117 -2.78 -4.13 4.71
CA LEU A 117 -1.42 -4.67 4.84
C LEU A 117 -1.11 -4.98 6.31
N ILE A 118 -1.34 -4.03 7.22
CA ILE A 118 -1.10 -4.23 8.66
C ILE A 118 -1.95 -5.38 9.19
N LEU A 119 -3.22 -5.46 8.78
CA LEU A 119 -4.10 -6.57 9.14
C LEU A 119 -3.59 -7.92 8.61
N MET A 120 -3.09 -7.96 7.38
CA MET A 120 -2.51 -9.16 6.78
C MET A 120 -1.28 -9.63 7.57
N LEU A 121 -0.39 -8.71 7.93
CA LEU A 121 0.77 -9.00 8.75
C LEU A 121 0.40 -9.51 10.15
N ALA A 122 -0.65 -8.94 10.77
CA ALA A 122 -1.12 -9.33 12.09
C ALA A 122 -1.59 -10.79 12.15
N ILE A 123 -2.25 -11.25 11.09
CA ILE A 123 -2.87 -12.59 11.08
C ILE A 123 -2.01 -13.63 10.38
N PHE A 124 -0.90 -13.25 9.74
CA PHE A 124 0.01 -14.18 9.09
C PHE A 124 0.76 -15.04 10.12
N PRO A 125 1.04 -16.33 9.82
CA PRO A 125 0.60 -17.11 8.65
C PRO A 125 -0.75 -17.80 8.84
N SER A 126 -1.27 -17.88 10.05
CA SER A 126 -2.39 -18.77 10.36
C SER A 126 -3.78 -18.23 9.97
N GLY A 127 -3.86 -16.97 9.54
CA GLY A 127 -5.12 -16.29 9.19
C GLY A 127 -5.94 -15.83 10.41
N HIS A 128 -5.36 -15.88 11.61
CA HIS A 128 -6.01 -15.43 12.83
C HIS A 128 -4.99 -14.89 13.84
N PHE A 129 -5.44 -13.92 14.65
CA PHE A 129 -4.69 -13.39 15.77
C PHE A 129 -4.36 -14.49 16.79
N LEU A 130 -3.27 -14.31 17.55
CA LEU A 130 -2.82 -15.28 18.55
C LEU A 130 -3.80 -15.43 19.73
N SER A 131 -4.58 -14.40 20.05
CA SER A 131 -5.67 -14.45 21.05
C SER A 131 -6.64 -13.27 20.90
N ARG A 132 -7.78 -13.32 21.61
CA ARG A 132 -8.73 -12.18 21.70
C ARG A 132 -8.12 -10.90 22.28
N ARG A 133 -7.00 -10.98 23.01
CA ARG A 133 -6.30 -9.76 23.47
C ARG A 133 -5.60 -9.06 22.31
N TRP A 134 -4.98 -9.82 21.41
CA TRP A 134 -4.27 -9.28 20.23
C TRP A 134 -5.22 -8.62 19.24
N THR A 135 -6.46 -9.11 19.12
CA THR A 135 -7.47 -8.44 18.29
C THR A 135 -7.73 -7.00 18.75
N VAL A 136 -7.73 -6.75 20.06
CA VAL A 136 -7.95 -5.40 20.62
C VAL A 136 -6.66 -4.59 20.55
N VAL A 137 -5.53 -5.18 20.97
CA VAL A 137 -4.22 -4.51 21.03
C VAL A 137 -3.77 -4.01 19.66
N ILE A 138 -4.06 -4.76 18.59
CA ILE A 138 -3.76 -4.34 17.21
C ILE A 138 -4.96 -3.61 16.59
N GLY A 139 -6.18 -4.10 16.80
CA GLY A 139 -7.37 -3.57 16.16
C GLY A 139 -7.70 -2.14 16.59
N LEU A 140 -7.49 -1.77 17.84
CA LEU A 140 -7.73 -0.41 18.32
C LEU A 140 -6.83 0.62 17.63
N PRO A 141 -5.48 0.54 17.71
CA PRO A 141 -4.62 1.51 17.02
C PRO A 141 -4.81 1.46 15.50
N LEU A 142 -5.02 0.28 14.91
CA LEU A 142 -5.31 0.16 13.48
C LEU A 142 -6.61 0.88 13.08
N THR A 143 -7.66 0.78 13.90
CA THR A 143 -8.93 1.47 13.67
C THR A 143 -8.78 2.98 13.80
N VAL A 144 -8.08 3.45 14.84
CA VAL A 144 -7.82 4.88 15.04
C VAL A 144 -7.02 5.46 13.87
N PHE A 145 -5.99 4.75 13.40
CA PHE A 145 -5.26 5.12 12.18
C PHE A 145 -6.21 5.17 10.97
N THR A 146 -6.92 4.08 10.68
CA THR A 146 -7.73 3.95 9.46
C THR A 146 -8.83 5.01 9.42
N VAL A 147 -9.64 5.09 10.47
CA VAL A 147 -10.76 6.03 10.54
C VAL A 147 -10.25 7.46 10.61
N GLY A 148 -9.23 7.73 11.43
CA GLY A 148 -8.66 9.06 11.58
C GLY A 148 -8.12 9.61 10.26
N LEU A 149 -7.36 8.81 9.51
CA LEU A 149 -6.79 9.24 8.23
C LEU A 149 -7.83 9.30 7.10
N LEU A 150 -8.82 8.41 7.09
CA LEU A 150 -9.93 8.52 6.13
C LEU A 150 -10.75 9.80 6.36
N LEU A 151 -11.02 10.15 7.62
CA LEU A 151 -11.67 11.41 7.95
C LEU A 151 -10.80 12.59 7.54
N ALA A 152 -9.50 12.56 7.84
CA ALA A 152 -8.57 13.64 7.51
C ALA A 152 -8.49 13.87 6.00
N ALA A 153 -8.32 12.79 5.22
CA ALA A 153 -8.27 12.83 3.76
C ALA A 153 -9.61 13.23 3.13
N GLY A 154 -10.73 12.96 3.81
CA GLY A 154 -12.07 13.37 3.40
C GLY A 154 -12.32 14.87 3.54
N ILE A 155 -11.77 15.51 4.58
CA ILE A 155 -11.94 16.94 4.89
C ILE A 155 -10.79 17.83 4.38
N GLU A 156 -9.80 17.24 3.73
CA GLU A 156 -8.67 17.95 3.16
C GLU A 156 -9.14 18.86 2.01
N GLN A 157 -8.83 20.15 2.05
CA GLN A 157 -9.33 21.10 1.03
C GLN A 157 -8.60 20.92 -0.30
N THR A 158 -7.27 20.84 -0.25
CA THR A 158 -6.40 20.61 -1.40
C THR A 158 -5.81 19.22 -1.26
N LEU A 159 -6.19 18.30 -2.15
CA LEU A 159 -5.93 16.87 -2.01
C LEU A 159 -4.44 16.57 -2.24
N SER A 160 -3.66 16.47 -1.15
CA SER A 160 -2.19 16.33 -1.21
C SER A 160 -1.72 15.03 -1.86
N SER A 161 -2.54 13.98 -1.81
CA SER A 161 -2.27 12.68 -2.43
C SER A 161 -2.95 12.51 -3.79
N ALA A 162 -3.54 13.58 -4.32
CA ALA A 162 -4.18 13.62 -5.64
C ALA A 162 -3.79 14.89 -6.42
N TYR A 163 -2.48 15.13 -6.53
CA TYR A 163 -1.89 16.21 -7.34
C TYR A 163 -2.42 17.62 -7.00
N GLN A 164 -2.75 17.88 -5.73
CA GLN A 164 -3.25 19.17 -5.25
C GLN A 164 -4.56 19.62 -5.91
N VAL A 165 -5.36 18.68 -6.42
CA VAL A 165 -6.71 18.96 -6.94
C VAL A 165 -7.62 19.41 -5.78
N GLN A 166 -8.52 20.35 -6.05
CA GLN A 166 -9.49 20.82 -5.06
C GLN A 166 -10.51 19.74 -4.73
N ASN A 167 -10.82 19.60 -3.44
CA ASN A 167 -11.81 18.67 -2.94
C ASN A 167 -13.23 19.14 -3.32
N PRO A 168 -14.05 18.30 -3.99
CA PRO A 168 -15.39 18.70 -4.41
C PRO A 168 -16.39 18.86 -3.25
N PHE A 169 -16.07 18.32 -2.07
CA PHE A 169 -16.98 18.28 -0.92
C PHE A 169 -16.63 19.27 0.18
N VAL A 170 -15.51 19.98 0.07
CA VAL A 170 -14.98 20.83 1.16
C VAL A 170 -14.73 22.23 0.63
N ALA A 171 -15.59 23.17 1.02
CA ALA A 171 -15.42 24.58 0.70
C ALA A 171 -14.50 25.31 1.70
N THR A 172 -14.49 24.89 2.96
CA THR A 172 -13.74 25.52 4.05
C THR A 172 -12.82 24.52 4.74
N HIS A 173 -11.53 24.84 4.82
CA HIS A 173 -10.56 24.00 5.50
C HIS A 173 -10.66 24.15 7.04
N HIS A 174 -10.66 23.02 7.75
CA HIS A 174 -10.59 22.98 9.21
C HIS A 174 -9.21 22.50 9.65
N GLU A 175 -8.24 23.40 9.62
CA GLU A 175 -6.82 23.10 9.86
C GLU A 175 -6.58 22.41 11.22
N ALA A 176 -7.23 22.89 12.28
CA ALA A 176 -7.10 22.29 13.62
C ALA A 176 -7.61 20.84 13.67
N LEU A 177 -8.75 20.55 13.03
CA LEU A 177 -9.31 19.21 12.98
C LEU A 177 -8.46 18.28 12.10
N TYR A 178 -8.07 18.76 10.91
CA TYR A 178 -7.17 18.03 10.02
C TYR A 178 -5.84 17.69 10.71
N GLY A 179 -5.20 18.69 11.33
CA GLY A 179 -3.97 18.53 12.08
C GLY A 179 -4.10 17.55 13.24
N ALA A 180 -5.19 17.61 14.00
CA ALA A 180 -5.44 16.67 15.10
C ALA A 180 -5.62 15.23 14.60
N LEU A 181 -6.38 15.02 13.51
CA LEU A 181 -6.59 13.69 12.94
C LEU A 181 -5.27 13.07 12.43
N PHE A 182 -4.41 13.86 11.79
CA PHE A 182 -3.08 13.41 11.37
C PHE A 182 -2.15 13.15 12.58
N ALA A 183 -2.11 14.08 13.54
CA ALA A 183 -1.26 13.97 14.72
C ALA A 183 -1.60 12.76 15.61
N ILE A 184 -2.87 12.32 15.59
CA ILE A 184 -3.30 11.11 16.31
C ILE A 184 -3.15 9.87 15.44
N GLY A 185 -3.64 9.92 14.19
CA GLY A 185 -3.73 8.75 13.34
C GLY A 185 -2.37 8.20 12.90
N VAL A 186 -1.42 9.07 12.53
CA VAL A 186 -0.09 8.62 12.04
C VAL A 186 0.68 7.86 13.14
N PRO A 187 0.80 8.36 14.39
CA PRO A 187 1.41 7.58 15.47
C PRO A 187 0.69 6.26 15.74
N MET A 188 -0.63 6.21 15.60
CA MET A 188 -1.38 4.96 15.80
C MET A 188 -1.07 3.90 14.75
N MET A 189 -0.69 4.28 13.53
CA MET A 189 -0.13 3.34 12.55
C MET A 189 1.14 2.66 13.08
N VAL A 190 2.04 3.45 13.66
CA VAL A 190 3.30 2.96 14.25
C VAL A 190 3.01 2.06 15.44
N VAL A 191 2.07 2.43 16.31
CA VAL A 191 1.64 1.57 17.43
C VAL A 191 1.04 0.26 16.93
N ALA A 192 0.22 0.28 15.88
CA ALA A 192 -0.31 -0.93 15.25
C ALA A 192 0.80 -1.83 14.70
N LEU A 193 1.79 -1.26 14.02
CA LEU A 193 2.96 -2.02 13.53
C LEU A 193 3.78 -2.62 14.67
N MET A 194 4.05 -1.86 15.73
CA MET A 194 4.81 -2.34 16.89
C MET A 194 4.07 -3.47 17.63
N THR A 195 2.74 -3.39 17.72
CA THR A 195 1.92 -4.45 18.32
C THR A 195 1.89 -5.70 17.43
N VAL A 196 1.83 -5.56 16.10
CA VAL A 196 1.98 -6.68 15.15
C VAL A 196 3.35 -7.35 15.29
N LEU A 197 4.43 -6.58 15.42
CA LEU A 197 5.77 -7.12 15.67
C LEU A 197 5.83 -7.87 17.01
N GLY A 198 5.21 -7.32 18.06
CA GLY A 198 5.07 -7.97 19.35
C GLY A 198 4.33 -9.30 19.27
N GLU A 199 3.18 -9.34 18.58
CA GLU A 199 2.44 -10.58 18.35
C GLU A 199 3.29 -11.60 17.59
N THR A 200 3.91 -11.16 16.50
CA THR A 200 4.75 -11.99 15.63
C THR A 200 5.93 -12.59 16.40
N ALA A 201 6.55 -11.83 17.30
CA ALA A 201 7.63 -12.31 18.15
C ALA A 201 7.15 -13.36 19.17
N VAL A 202 5.98 -13.15 19.79
CA VAL A 202 5.39 -14.16 20.69
C VAL A 202 5.02 -15.43 19.92
N ARG A 203 4.45 -15.28 18.73
CA ARG A 203 4.11 -16.39 17.83
C ARG A 203 5.36 -17.17 17.43
N TYR A 204 6.42 -16.48 17.00
CA TYR A 204 7.69 -17.09 16.65
C TYR A 204 8.28 -17.93 17.79
N ARG A 205 8.19 -17.46 19.04
CA ARG A 205 8.66 -18.21 20.22
C ARG A 205 7.88 -19.50 20.46
N ARG A 206 6.56 -19.50 20.17
CA ARG A 206 5.65 -20.64 20.37
C ARG A 206 5.60 -21.59 19.18
N ALA A 207 5.95 -21.11 17.99
CA ALA A 207 5.89 -21.84 16.74
C ALA A 207 6.87 -23.02 16.70
N ASP A 208 6.49 -24.08 16.00
CA ASP A 208 7.37 -25.20 15.65
C ASP A 208 8.38 -24.81 14.56
N GLN A 209 9.33 -25.69 14.24
CA GLN A 209 10.43 -25.38 13.33
C GLN A 209 9.98 -24.86 11.96
N VAL A 210 8.91 -25.42 11.37
CA VAL A 210 8.40 -25.02 10.05
C VAL A 210 7.76 -23.64 10.09
N GLU A 211 6.85 -23.40 11.05
CA GLU A 211 6.17 -22.11 11.20
C GLU A 211 7.16 -20.98 11.54
N ARG A 212 8.20 -21.27 12.33
CA ARG A 212 9.30 -20.32 12.57
C ARG A 212 9.98 -19.87 11.28
N GLN A 213 10.21 -20.78 10.34
CA GLN A 213 10.82 -20.41 9.05
C GLN A 213 9.89 -19.52 8.22
N GLN A 214 8.58 -19.82 8.19
CA GLN A 214 7.59 -19.02 7.49
C GLN A 214 7.53 -17.58 8.04
N ILE A 215 7.49 -17.44 9.37
CA ILE A 215 7.53 -16.14 10.05
C ILE A 215 8.86 -15.42 9.79
N LYS A 216 9.98 -16.14 9.80
CA LYS A 216 11.31 -15.56 9.55
C LYS A 216 11.40 -14.91 8.18
N TRP A 217 10.88 -15.55 7.13
CA TRP A 217 10.87 -14.95 5.79
C TRP A 217 10.04 -13.69 5.74
N LEU A 218 8.86 -13.67 6.36
CA LEU A 218 8.05 -12.46 6.46
C LEU A 218 8.82 -11.34 7.19
N LEU A 219 9.42 -11.64 8.35
CA LEU A 219 10.21 -10.67 9.11
C LEU A 219 11.40 -10.12 8.31
N ILE A 220 12.07 -10.96 7.52
CA ILE A 220 13.13 -10.52 6.59
C ILE A 220 12.54 -9.55 5.55
N GLY A 221 11.42 -9.90 4.93
CA GLY A 221 10.73 -9.02 3.97
C GLY A 221 10.33 -7.68 4.58
N LEU A 222 9.82 -7.68 5.81
CA LEU A 222 9.45 -6.47 6.55
C LEU A 222 10.66 -5.62 6.92
N ALA A 223 11.72 -6.23 7.45
CA ALA A 223 12.95 -5.53 7.78
C ALA A 223 13.58 -4.89 6.53
N ALA A 224 13.63 -5.64 5.43
CA ALA A 224 14.13 -5.14 4.15
C ALA A 224 13.24 -4.00 3.61
N THR A 225 11.91 -4.09 3.77
CA THR A 225 10.97 -3.00 3.44
C THR A 225 11.29 -1.74 4.25
N ALA A 226 11.43 -1.86 5.58
CA ALA A 226 11.72 -0.72 6.44
C ALA A 226 13.05 -0.05 6.07
N ILE A 227 14.10 -0.83 5.84
CA ILE A 227 15.40 -0.33 5.39
C ILE A 227 15.27 0.37 4.04
N MET A 228 14.61 -0.25 3.07
CA MET A 228 14.42 0.29 1.72
C MET A 228 13.62 1.60 1.73
N VAL A 229 12.60 1.70 2.59
CA VAL A 229 11.84 2.95 2.80
C VAL A 229 12.72 4.02 3.44
N VAL A 230 13.42 3.73 4.53
CA VAL A 230 14.30 4.72 5.21
C VAL A 230 15.36 5.23 4.25
N VAL A 231 16.06 4.34 3.54
CA VAL A 231 17.06 4.71 2.54
C VAL A 231 16.40 5.53 1.42
N GLY A 232 15.24 5.10 0.92
CA GLY A 232 14.51 5.83 -0.12
C GLY A 232 14.10 7.24 0.29
N LEU A 233 13.62 7.42 1.53
CA LEU A 233 13.28 8.72 2.09
C LEU A 233 14.52 9.60 2.25
N VAL A 234 15.62 9.07 2.78
CA VAL A 234 16.89 9.83 2.92
C VAL A 234 17.40 10.26 1.55
N LEU A 235 17.43 9.36 0.57
CA LEU A 235 17.85 9.70 -0.79
C LEU A 235 16.96 10.78 -1.41
N THR A 236 15.64 10.70 -1.21
CA THR A 236 14.70 11.67 -1.78
C THR A 236 14.79 13.04 -1.11
N PHE A 237 14.73 13.09 0.21
CA PHE A 237 14.54 14.33 0.95
C PHE A 237 15.85 14.96 1.46
N ALA A 238 16.86 14.16 1.77
CA ALA A 238 18.12 14.67 2.30
C ALA A 238 19.20 14.81 1.22
N ALA A 239 19.18 13.95 0.18
CA ALA A 239 20.19 13.95 -0.88
C ALA A 239 19.68 14.49 -2.24
N ASP A 240 18.39 14.79 -2.36
CA ASP A 240 17.73 15.22 -3.61
C ASP A 240 17.96 14.25 -4.79
N ILE A 241 18.01 12.95 -4.49
CA ILE A 241 18.20 11.87 -5.46
C ILE A 241 16.84 11.25 -5.77
N ALA A 242 16.34 11.49 -6.98
CA ALA A 242 15.03 11.01 -7.45
C ALA A 242 14.87 9.47 -7.38
N PHE A 243 15.97 8.72 -7.41
CA PHE A 243 15.95 7.26 -7.21
C PHE A 243 15.36 6.85 -5.85
N GLY A 244 15.45 7.71 -4.82
CA GLY A 244 14.89 7.45 -3.50
C GLY A 244 13.39 7.16 -3.52
N ALA A 245 12.60 7.93 -4.28
CA ALA A 245 11.16 7.72 -4.41
C ALA A 245 10.84 6.36 -5.05
N SER A 246 11.72 5.88 -5.93
CA SER A 246 11.61 4.59 -6.60
C SER A 246 11.77 3.44 -5.60
N LEU A 247 12.70 3.59 -4.65
CA LEU A 247 12.87 2.62 -3.57
C LEU A 247 11.64 2.55 -2.67
N VAL A 248 11.07 3.70 -2.29
CA VAL A 248 9.86 3.75 -1.46
C VAL A 248 8.69 3.07 -2.17
N ASN A 249 8.48 3.35 -3.46
CA ASN A 249 7.38 2.77 -4.24
C ASN A 249 7.54 1.25 -4.50
N ALA A 250 8.77 0.74 -4.58
CA ALA A 250 9.05 -0.67 -4.79
C ALA A 250 9.10 -1.49 -3.48
N ALA A 251 9.32 -0.86 -2.32
CA ALA A 251 9.46 -1.55 -1.04
C ALA A 251 8.31 -2.52 -0.69
N PRO A 252 7.03 -2.24 -0.98
CA PRO A 252 5.92 -3.16 -0.69
C PRO A 252 5.95 -4.47 -1.49
N LEU A 253 6.84 -4.61 -2.48
CA LEU A 253 7.07 -5.88 -3.17
C LEU A 253 7.75 -6.92 -2.26
N LEU A 254 8.58 -6.48 -1.31
CA LEU A 254 9.41 -7.37 -0.49
C LEU A 254 8.61 -8.30 0.43
N PRO A 255 7.53 -7.85 1.12
CA PRO A 255 6.67 -8.74 1.89
C PRO A 255 5.92 -9.75 1.00
N VAL A 256 5.51 -9.34 -0.20
CA VAL A 256 4.83 -10.24 -1.17
C VAL A 256 5.79 -11.34 -1.62
N LEU A 257 7.03 -10.99 -1.96
CA LEU A 257 8.07 -11.96 -2.31
C LEU A 257 8.40 -12.89 -1.13
N ALA A 258 8.51 -12.34 0.08
CA ALA A 258 8.74 -13.13 1.28
C ALA A 258 7.63 -14.16 1.54
N ILE A 259 6.36 -13.78 1.34
CA ILE A 259 5.22 -14.70 1.42
C ILE A 259 5.33 -15.78 0.34
N GLY A 260 5.66 -15.40 -0.90
CA GLY A 260 5.90 -16.36 -1.98
C GLY A 260 6.99 -17.38 -1.63
N VAL A 261 8.12 -16.93 -1.07
CA VAL A 261 9.20 -17.82 -0.60
C VAL A 261 8.71 -18.73 0.53
N ALA A 262 7.96 -18.19 1.50
CA ALA A 262 7.39 -18.98 2.59
C ALA A 262 6.44 -20.09 2.08
N MET A 263 5.59 -19.76 1.09
CA MET A 263 4.70 -20.71 0.41
C MET A 263 5.48 -21.80 -0.31
N LEU A 264 6.44 -21.43 -1.17
CA LEU A 264 7.12 -22.39 -2.04
C LEU A 264 8.14 -23.26 -1.31
N ARG A 265 8.92 -22.66 -0.40
CA ARG A 265 10.05 -23.35 0.23
C ARG A 265 9.66 -24.12 1.49
N TYR A 266 8.62 -23.67 2.19
CA TYR A 266 8.18 -24.27 3.46
C TYR A 266 6.74 -24.77 3.40
N ARG A 267 6.22 -25.01 2.18
CA ARG A 267 4.91 -25.58 1.89
C ARG A 267 3.79 -24.92 2.68
N LEU A 268 3.90 -23.61 2.91
CA LEU A 268 2.87 -22.86 3.61
C LEU A 268 1.58 -22.93 2.78
N TYR A 269 0.50 -23.40 3.41
CA TYR A 269 -0.81 -23.71 2.80
C TYR A 269 -0.83 -24.92 1.85
N ASP A 270 0.03 -25.92 2.09
CA ASP A 270 0.13 -27.16 1.30
C ASP A 270 0.37 -26.91 -0.20
N VAL A 271 1.07 -25.81 -0.49
CA VAL A 271 1.47 -25.44 -1.84
C VAL A 271 2.74 -26.21 -2.21
N ASP A 272 2.57 -27.40 -2.76
CA ASP A 272 3.63 -28.07 -3.50
C ASP A 272 3.67 -27.52 -4.93
N LEU A 273 4.82 -26.98 -5.34
CA LEU A 273 5.07 -26.75 -6.76
C LEU A 273 5.57 -28.07 -7.33
N VAL A 274 4.77 -28.70 -8.19
CA VAL A 274 5.23 -29.81 -9.04
C VAL A 274 6.22 -29.22 -10.04
N ILE A 275 7.47 -29.01 -9.61
CA ILE A 275 8.59 -28.88 -10.55
C ILE A 275 9.07 -30.30 -10.78
N ARG A 276 8.61 -30.90 -11.88
CA ARG A 276 9.26 -32.04 -12.53
C ARG A 276 10.08 -31.51 -13.69
#